data_AF-A0A2S6U8W9-F1
#
_entry.id   AF-A0A2S6U8W9-F1
#
_cell.length_a   1.000
_cell.length_b   1.000
_cell.length_c   1.000
_cell.angle_alpha   90.00
_cell.angle_beta   90.00
_cell.angle_gamma   90.00
#
_symmetry.space_group_name_H-M   'P 1'
#
loop_
_entity.id
_entity.type
_entity.pdbx_description
1 polymer ?
#
loop_
_entity_poly.entity_id
_entity_poly.type
_entity_poly.pdbx_seq_one_letter_code
_entity_poly.pdbx_strand_id
1 'polypeptide(L)'
;VGARVAYDLDGVVPFISVLGEFDLSKEDTVAVAASQTTPDDDDFGLRVGAGATFNFGPGFSGRIEGQSVLLRENFTEHKALLKFRGEF
;
A
#
# COMPACT_ATOMS: atom_id res chain seq x y z
N VAL A 1 -2.15 -6.22 -7.87
CA VAL A 1 -2.51 -5.44 -9.09
C VAL A 1 -3.21 -4.17 -8.66
N GLY A 2 -2.96 -3.00 -9.27
CA GLY A 2 -3.53 -1.75 -8.78
C GLY A 2 -3.51 -0.59 -9.77
N ALA A 3 -4.18 0.49 -9.39
CA ALA A 3 -4.26 1.73 -10.15
C ALA A 3 -3.93 2.93 -9.26
N ARG A 4 -3.40 3.99 -9.88
CA ARG A 4 -3.15 5.28 -9.26
C ARG A 4 -3.65 6.38 -10.17
N VAL A 5 -4.33 7.35 -9.59
CA VAL A 5 -4.72 8.58 -10.26
C VAL A 5 -4.02 9.74 -9.57
N ALA A 6 -3.41 10.61 -10.36
CA ALA A 6 -2.73 11.80 -9.89
C ALA A 6 -3.19 13.00 -10.71
N TYR A 7 -3.16 14.18 -10.09
CA TYR A 7 -3.47 15.43 -10.76
C TYR A 7 -2.30 16.40 -10.58
N ASP A 8 -1.81 17.00 -11.65
CA ASP A 8 -0.69 17.94 -11.61
C ASP A 8 -1.22 19.37 -11.44
N LEU A 9 -0.81 20.03 -10.37
CA LEU A 9 -1.20 21.39 -10.00
C LEU A 9 -0.04 22.40 -10.07
N ASP A 10 1.03 22.09 -10.81
CA ASP A 10 2.24 22.90 -10.93
C ASP A 10 2.90 23.17 -9.56
N GLY A 11 3.85 22.29 -9.20
CA GLY A 11 4.54 22.32 -7.91
C GLY A 11 3.97 21.35 -6.86
N VAL A 12 2.72 20.91 -7.00
CA VAL A 12 2.14 19.84 -6.19
C VAL A 12 1.38 18.84 -7.04
N VAL A 13 1.55 17.55 -6.74
CA VAL A 13 0.93 16.43 -7.43
C VAL A 13 0.21 15.55 -6.41
N PRO A 14 -1.04 15.88 -6.03
CA PRO A 14 -1.88 14.98 -5.23
C PRO A 14 -2.19 13.69 -5.99
N PHE A 15 -2.34 12.60 -5.24
CA PHE A 15 -2.74 11.31 -5.80
C PHE A 15 -3.58 10.49 -4.82
N ILE A 16 -4.37 9.59 -5.41
CA ILE A 16 -4.98 8.45 -4.72
C ILE A 16 -4.56 7.16 -5.43
N SER A 17 -4.48 6.06 -4.68
CA SER A 17 -4.13 4.76 -5.22
C SER A 17 -4.90 3.64 -4.54
N VAL A 18 -5.17 2.61 -5.33
CA VAL A 18 -5.78 1.36 -4.87
C VAL A 18 -4.94 0.21 -5.42
N LEU A 19 -4.55 -0.70 -4.54
CA LEU A 19 -3.73 -1.86 -4.86
C LEU A 19 -4.35 -3.10 -4.22
N GLY A 20 -4.78 -4.04 -5.05
CA GLY A 20 -5.10 -5.39 -4.60
C GLY A 20 -3.81 -6.16 -4.32
N GLU A 21 -3.72 -6.71 -3.13
CA GLU A 21 -2.63 -7.52 -2.60
C GLU A 21 -3.16 -8.95 -2.42
N PHE A 22 -2.42 -9.93 -2.93
CA PHE A 22 -2.70 -11.35 -2.71
C PHE A 22 -1.50 -11.95 -2.01
N ASP A 23 -1.73 -12.62 -0.89
CA ASP A 23 -0.68 -13.33 -0.18
C ASP A 23 -0.54 -14.75 -0.74
N LEU A 24 0.41 -14.92 -1.66
CA LEU A 24 0.70 -16.22 -2.28
C LEU A 24 1.71 -17.05 -1.47
N SER A 25 2.17 -16.54 -0.32
CA SER A 25 3.25 -17.15 0.46
C SER A 25 2.77 -18.09 1.57
N LYS A 26 1.45 -18.23 1.74
CA LYS A 26 0.85 -19.31 2.54
C LYS A 26 0.99 -20.65 1.80
N GLU A 27 2.22 -21.13 1.63
CA GLU A 27 2.45 -22.55 1.38
C GLU A 27 2.02 -23.30 2.65
N ASP A 28 1.05 -24.21 2.49
CA ASP A 28 0.58 -25.26 3.39
C ASP A 28 1.55 -25.64 4.51
N THR A 29 1.65 -24.81 5.55
CA THR A 29 2.33 -25.22 6.78
C THR A 29 1.32 -25.99 7.63
N VAL A 30 0.92 -27.17 7.15
CA VAL A 30 0.09 -28.09 7.92
C VAL A 30 0.96 -28.71 9.01
N ALA A 31 0.98 -28.09 10.18
CA ALA A 31 1.59 -28.64 11.39
C ALA A 31 0.56 -28.85 12.51
N VAL A 32 -0.67 -29.25 12.19
CA VAL A 32 -1.62 -29.79 13.18
C VAL A 32 -2.48 -30.86 12.51
N ALA A 33 -2.75 -31.95 13.23
CA ALA A 33 -3.54 -33.09 12.75
C ALA A 33 -4.82 -32.65 12.01
N ALA A 34 -5.13 -33.34 10.91
CA ALA A 34 -6.07 -33.03 9.83
C ALA A 34 -7.57 -32.79 10.20
N SER A 35 -7.90 -32.35 11.42
CA SER A 35 -9.28 -32.11 11.86
C SER A 35 -9.48 -30.87 12.74
N GLN A 36 -8.50 -29.95 12.87
CA GLN A 36 -8.67 -28.78 13.75
C GLN A 36 -8.26 -27.41 13.20
N THR A 37 -7.85 -27.29 11.94
CA THR A 37 -7.52 -25.97 11.38
C THR A 37 -8.45 -25.65 10.21
N THR A 38 -9.38 -24.74 10.43
CA THR A 38 -9.99 -23.96 9.36
C THR A 38 -8.91 -23.00 8.86
N PRO A 39 -8.41 -23.12 7.62
CA PRO A 39 -7.53 -22.10 7.07
C PRO A 39 -8.31 -20.79 7.01
N ASP A 40 -7.77 -19.70 7.55
CA ASP A 40 -8.36 -18.37 7.36
C ASP A 40 -8.28 -18.01 5.87
N ASP A 41 -9.45 -17.93 5.23
CA ASP A 41 -9.68 -17.82 3.76
C ASP A 41 -9.39 -16.43 3.17
N ASP A 42 -8.86 -15.51 3.98
CA ASP A 42 -8.63 -14.11 3.59
C ASP A 42 -7.23 -13.90 3.01
N ASP A 43 -7.00 -14.44 1.82
CA ASP A 43 -5.75 -14.29 1.06
C ASP A 43 -5.67 -12.97 0.29
N PHE A 44 -6.79 -12.25 0.19
CA PHE A 44 -6.89 -10.97 -0.51
C PHE A 44 -6.91 -9.80 0.47
N GLY A 45 -6.16 -8.74 0.14
CA GLY A 45 -6.21 -7.46 0.82
C GLY A 45 -6.31 -6.31 -0.18
N LEU A 46 -6.93 -5.22 0.22
CA LEU A 46 -7.03 -4.00 -0.59
C LEU A 46 -6.30 -2.86 0.10
N ARG A 47 -5.14 -2.48 -0.43
CA ARG A 47 -4.41 -1.30 0.03
C ARG A 47 -4.92 -0.05 -0.68
N VAL A 48 -5.46 0.87 0.10
CA VAL A 48 -5.81 2.21 -0.35
C VAL A 48 -4.74 3.19 0.13
N GLY A 49 -4.44 4.21 -0.67
CA GLY A 49 -3.48 5.23 -0.32
C GLY A 49 -3.84 6.58 -0.89
N ALA A 50 -3.46 7.63 -0.17
CA ALA A 50 -3.59 9.01 -0.61
C ALA A 50 -2.33 9.79 -0.20
N GLY A 51 -1.93 10.74 -1.02
CA GLY A 51 -0.73 11.52 -0.74
C GLY A 51 -0.53 12.66 -1.72
N ALA A 52 0.57 13.36 -1.55
CA ALA A 52 1.00 14.43 -2.44
C ALA A 52 2.51 14.41 -2.62
N THR A 53 2.94 14.73 -3.83
CA THR A 53 4.34 15.03 -4.14
C THR A 53 4.48 16.53 -4.32
N PHE A 54 5.43 17.15 -3.64
CA PHE A 54 5.77 18.56 -3.72
C PHE A 54 7.09 18.70 -4.48
N ASN A 55 7.11 19.54 -5.51
CA ASN A 55 8.30 19.89 -6.26
C ASN A 55 8.79 21.25 -5.77
N PHE A 56 9.96 21.28 -5.13
CA PHE A 56 10.48 22.50 -4.49
C PHE A 56 11.39 23.31 -5.43
N GLY A 57 11.77 22.75 -6.57
CA GLY A 57 12.66 23.35 -7.56
C GLY A 57 13.32 22.29 -8.42
N PRO A 58 14.20 22.68 -9.36
CA PRO A 58 14.93 21.73 -10.20
C PRO A 58 15.69 20.72 -9.34
N GLY A 59 15.39 19.43 -9.53
CA GLY A 59 16.08 18.32 -8.84
C GLY A 59 15.62 18.01 -7.42
N PHE A 60 14.70 18.78 -6.82
CA PHE A 60 14.23 18.55 -5.44
C PHE A 60 12.73 18.28 -5.34
N SER A 61 12.39 17.13 -4.77
CA SER A 61 10.99 16.76 -4.48
C SER A 61 10.83 16.10 -3.13
N GLY A 62 9.65 16.29 -2.53
CA GLY A 62 9.22 15.63 -1.31
C GLY A 62 7.88 14.93 -1.52
N ARG A 63 7.65 13.80 -0.87
CA ARG A 63 6.37 13.09 -0.93
C ARG A 63 5.92 12.68 0.45
N ILE A 64 4.64 12.93 0.72
CA ILE A 64 3.91 12.40 1.86
C ILE A 64 2.83 11.46 1.36
N GLU A 65 2.63 10.33 2.05
CA GLU A 65 1.61 9.35 1.72
C GLU A 65 1.11 8.62 2.95
N GLY A 66 -0.20 8.56 3.09
CA GLY A 66 -0.88 7.63 3.99
C GLY A 66 -1.39 6.42 3.22
N GLN A 67 -1.22 5.23 3.78
CA GLN A 67 -1.75 3.98 3.24
C GLN A 67 -2.50 3.22 4.33
N SER A 68 -3.56 2.54 3.93
CA SER A 68 -4.31 1.62 4.79
C SER A 68 -4.61 0.33 4.03
N VAL A 69 -4.49 -0.82 4.70
CA VAL A 69 -5.02 -2.09 4.19
C VAL A 69 -6.46 -2.25 4.68
N LEU A 70 -7.34 -2.64 3.78
CA LEU A 70 -8.75 -2.94 3.99
C LEU A 70 -9.04 -4.37 3.48
N LEU A 71 -10.20 -4.92 3.83
CA LEU A 71 -10.69 -6.22 3.36
C LEU A 71 -9.83 -7.43 3.78
N ARG A 72 -9.12 -7.33 4.90
CA ARG A 72 -8.41 -8.45 5.53
C ARG A 72 -8.90 -8.57 6.97
N GLU A 73 -9.67 -9.61 7.29
CA GLU A 73 -10.38 -9.69 8.58
C GLU A 73 -9.40 -9.77 9.77
N ASN A 74 -8.20 -10.32 9.56
CA ASN A 74 -7.19 -10.53 10.60
C ASN A 74 -6.03 -9.51 10.57
N PHE A 75 -6.09 -8.46 9.75
CA PHE A 75 -4.94 -7.58 9.55
C PHE A 75 -5.35 -6.15 9.20
N THR A 76 -5.20 -5.26 10.17
CA THR A 76 -5.32 -3.81 9.99
C THR A 76 -3.93 -3.19 10.00
N GLU A 77 -3.55 -2.54 8.91
CA GLU A 77 -2.27 -1.85 8.79
C GLU A 77 -2.46 -0.42 8.32
N HIS A 78 -1.86 0.52 9.05
CA HIS A 78 -1.75 1.92 8.66
C HIS A 78 -0.27 2.27 8.49
N LYS A 79 0.09 2.87 7.36
CA LYS A 79 1.45 3.31 7.06
C LYS A 79 1.46 4.79 6.69
N ALA A 80 2.41 5.52 7.25
CA ALA A 80 2.75 6.87 6.81
C ALA A 80 4.15 6.84 6.20
N LEU A 81 4.30 7.39 4.99
CA LEU A 81 5.57 7.47 4.30
C LEU A 81 5.92 8.93 4.05
N LEU A 82 7.17 9.27 4.36
CA LEU A 82 7.82 10.51 3.97
C LEU A 82 9.04 10.15 3.11
N LYS A 83 9.13 10.73 1.92
CA LYS A 83 10.26 10.52 1.01
C LYS A 83 10.77 11.86 0.51
N PHE A 84 12.09 11.98 0.43
CA PHE A 84 12.76 13.13 -0.16
C PHE A 84 13.67 12.63 -1.28
N ARG A 85 13.71 13.36 -2.39
CA ARG A 85 14.64 13.12 -3.49
C ARG A 85 15.33 14.44 -3.82
N GLY A 86 16.66 14.38 -3.88
CA GLY A 86 17.53 15.42 -4.42
C GLY A 86 18.43 14.79 -5.48
N GLU A 87 18.60 15.48 -6.61
CA GLU A 87 19.57 15.14 -7.66
C GLU A 87 20.66 16.23 -7.68
N PHE A 88 21.92 15.82 -7.71
CA PHE A 88 23.11 16.67 -7.63
C PHE A 88 24.05 16.40 -8.80
#